data_AF-A0A3C0BTU4-F1
#
_entry.id   AF-A0A3C0BTU4-F1
#
_cell.length_a   1.000
_cell.length_b   1.000
_cell.length_c   1.000
_cell.angle_alpha   90.00
_cell.angle_beta   90.00
_cell.angle_gamma   90.00
#
_symmetry.space_group_name_H-M   'P 1'
#
loop_
_entity.id
_entity.type
_entity.pdbx_description
1 polymer ?
#
loop_
_entity_poly.entity_id
_entity_poly.type
_entity_poly.pdbx_seq_one_letter_code
_entity_poly.pdbx_strand_id
1 'polypeptide(L)'
;MKIATFNINNVNKRLANLVNWLREAPDVVCLQELKATDSEFPVAAIEKASYDAVWRGEKSWNGVAILGRDGEPIVTRTALPGDAADTQSRYIEAAINGVLIATLYAPNGNPQPGPKFKYKLAWMKRLLAHASELYALDAPVVLAGDYNVVPTDADIYPTKSYAKNALVQPGPRALFRQILDQGWIDAIRTMHSDAPMYTFWDYKRNRWQRDAGLRIDHLLLNPKAAKRLVGAGVDREVRGLEGASDHAPAWIVLRDAPAARRKPVRPSEKQTRPESRRSAGRAASLPRQPLLVIDGDSFAHRSYHALPKTILRHGRKPAGAILGFANVLLRLYRDEQPRAVLVAWDTLEVPTYRHENFPAYQSGREFDDALLEQLHLLAEFVAACGFQNVKGPGFEADDFLAAAAAAEEKRGGRVLIASGDRDTFQLASDRTTILYPVRAGEMARIGPAQVRARYGVDPGQVPDFIALRGDPSDKLPGAPGVGATGAATLLERYGSLEATLAAGRFPAIAESLRLYRSIATMNRRVPLPSLRSQKPTWHKATALARQWQLNQLVGRLEELASG
;
A
#
# COMPACT_ATOMS: atom_id res chain seq x y z
N MET A 1 14.64 -11.36 3.01
CA MET A 1 13.17 -11.33 3.17
C MET A 1 12.59 -12.65 3.73
N LYS A 2 11.92 -12.67 4.90
CA LYS A 2 11.09 -13.77 5.44
C LYS A 2 9.61 -13.53 5.10
N ILE A 3 8.94 -14.50 4.47
CA ILE A 3 7.50 -14.44 4.12
C ILE A 3 6.79 -15.57 4.85
N ALA A 4 5.67 -15.29 5.52
CA ALA A 4 4.87 -16.26 6.26
C ALA A 4 3.41 -16.29 5.81
N THR A 5 2.72 -17.40 6.06
CA THR A 5 1.27 -17.54 5.94
C THR A 5 0.67 -18.15 7.20
N PHE A 6 -0.52 -17.69 7.59
CA PHE A 6 -1.17 -18.13 8.81
C PHE A 6 -2.71 -17.97 8.73
N ASN A 7 -3.43 -19.09 8.72
CA ASN A 7 -4.86 -19.09 9.00
C ASN A 7 -5.06 -18.77 10.50
N ILE A 8 -5.44 -17.52 10.79
CA ILE A 8 -5.52 -16.98 12.16
C ILE A 8 -6.80 -17.42 12.89
N ASN A 9 -7.80 -17.91 12.16
CA ASN A 9 -9.13 -18.29 12.63
C ASN A 9 -9.76 -17.23 13.57
N ASN A 10 -10.37 -16.19 12.98
CA ASN A 10 -10.86 -14.98 13.64
C ASN A 10 -9.72 -14.10 14.22
N VAL A 11 -9.35 -13.07 13.45
CA VAL A 11 -8.21 -12.18 13.75
C VAL A 11 -8.37 -11.45 15.08
N ASN A 12 -9.60 -11.02 15.43
CA ASN A 12 -9.85 -10.27 16.66
C ASN A 12 -9.77 -11.14 17.90
N LYS A 13 -10.33 -12.36 17.87
CA LYS A 13 -10.21 -13.33 18.96
C LYS A 13 -8.75 -13.74 19.20
N ARG A 14 -7.92 -13.77 18.16
CA ARG A 14 -6.52 -14.20 18.22
C ARG A 14 -5.52 -13.04 18.21
N LEU A 15 -5.97 -11.80 18.35
CA LEU A 15 -5.15 -10.60 18.15
C LEU A 15 -3.93 -10.55 19.07
N ALA A 16 -4.05 -10.95 20.33
CA ALA A 16 -2.93 -11.02 21.27
C ALA A 16 -1.85 -12.03 20.81
N ASN A 17 -2.26 -13.19 20.30
CA ASN A 17 -1.34 -14.22 19.80
C ASN A 17 -0.69 -13.79 18.47
N LEU A 18 -1.44 -13.11 17.59
CA LEU A 18 -0.91 -12.50 16.38
C LEU A 18 0.14 -11.43 16.70
N VAL A 19 -0.19 -10.43 17.51
CA VAL A 19 0.73 -9.34 17.89
C VAL A 19 1.94 -9.85 18.68
N ASN A 20 1.80 -10.96 19.42
CA ASN A 20 2.96 -11.63 20.03
C ASN A 20 3.86 -12.29 18.98
N TRP A 21 3.32 -13.09 18.06
CA TRP A 21 4.12 -13.76 17.02
C TRP A 21 4.72 -12.79 15.98
N LEU A 22 4.11 -11.64 15.71
CA LEU A 22 4.71 -10.58 14.86
C LEU A 22 6.04 -10.04 15.42
N ARG A 23 6.38 -10.32 16.69
CA ARG A 23 7.70 -10.03 17.27
C ARG A 23 8.82 -10.91 16.70
N GLU A 24 8.49 -12.08 16.14
CA GLU A 24 9.39 -12.98 15.40
C GLU A 24 9.74 -12.46 13.98
N ALA A 25 9.41 -11.19 13.71
CA ALA A 25 9.81 -10.38 12.57
C ALA A 25 9.74 -11.04 11.18
N PRO A 26 8.63 -11.69 10.77
CA PRO A 26 8.39 -11.97 9.35
C PRO A 26 8.22 -10.66 8.59
N ASP A 27 8.95 -10.44 7.49
CA ASP A 27 8.86 -9.20 6.71
C ASP A 27 7.51 -9.04 6.01
N VAL A 28 6.89 -10.17 5.64
CA VAL A 28 5.54 -10.24 5.05
C VAL A 28 4.73 -11.36 5.71
N VAL A 29 3.44 -11.09 6.00
CA VAL A 29 2.50 -12.08 6.56
C VAL A 29 1.21 -12.14 5.76
N CYS A 30 0.90 -13.32 5.22
CA CYS A 30 -0.37 -13.64 4.59
C CYS A 30 -1.34 -14.24 5.63
N LEU A 31 -2.43 -13.55 5.97
CA LEU A 31 -3.45 -14.07 6.89
C LEU A 31 -4.66 -14.64 6.15
N GLN A 32 -5.26 -15.69 6.72
CA GLN A 32 -6.51 -16.31 6.28
C GLN A 32 -7.51 -16.46 7.46
N GLU A 33 -8.80 -16.58 7.15
CA GLU A 33 -9.91 -16.62 8.11
C GLU A 33 -9.95 -15.42 9.08
N LEU A 34 -9.89 -14.19 8.57
CA LEU A 34 -10.07 -12.99 9.40
C LEU A 34 -11.40 -13.01 10.19
N LYS A 35 -12.48 -13.52 9.58
CA LYS A 35 -13.85 -13.59 10.14
C LYS A 35 -14.34 -12.27 10.76
N ALA A 36 -13.95 -11.18 10.13
CA ALA A 36 -14.20 -9.79 10.49
C ALA A 36 -14.47 -9.01 9.18
N THR A 37 -15.39 -8.05 9.20
CA THR A 37 -15.58 -7.10 8.08
C THR A 37 -14.36 -6.20 7.88
N ASP A 38 -14.31 -5.47 6.76
CA ASP A 38 -13.25 -4.49 6.50
C ASP A 38 -13.12 -3.42 7.61
N SER A 39 -14.23 -3.10 8.31
CA SER A 39 -14.29 -2.17 9.45
C SER A 39 -14.02 -2.80 10.82
N GLU A 40 -14.11 -4.14 10.93
CA GLU A 40 -13.82 -4.89 12.16
C GLU A 40 -12.34 -5.33 12.22
N PHE A 41 -11.54 -5.15 11.15
CA PHE A 41 -10.13 -5.52 11.12
C PHE A 41 -9.27 -4.62 12.03
N PRO A 42 -8.37 -5.19 12.86
CA PRO A 42 -7.73 -4.46 13.97
C PRO A 42 -6.48 -3.66 13.54
N VAL A 43 -6.58 -2.86 12.47
CA VAL A 43 -5.45 -2.18 11.82
C VAL A 43 -4.55 -1.40 12.78
N ALA A 44 -5.11 -0.62 13.71
CA ALA A 44 -4.33 0.17 14.67
C ALA A 44 -3.45 -0.68 15.62
N ALA A 45 -3.79 -1.96 15.83
CA ALA A 45 -2.96 -2.90 16.59
C ALA A 45 -1.83 -3.51 15.72
N ILE A 46 -2.05 -3.61 14.41
CA ILE A 46 -1.08 -4.08 13.41
C ILE A 46 -0.06 -2.96 13.09
N GLU A 47 -0.54 -1.73 12.87
CA GLU A 47 0.30 -0.52 12.77
C GLU A 47 1.19 -0.35 14.02
N LYS A 48 0.63 -0.56 15.22
CA LYS A 48 1.37 -0.53 16.50
C LYS A 48 2.38 -1.67 16.65
N ALA A 49 2.24 -2.77 15.90
CA ALA A 49 3.24 -3.83 15.78
C ALA A 49 4.31 -3.54 14.72
N SER A 50 4.29 -2.35 14.09
CA SER A 50 5.14 -1.95 12.96
C SER A 50 4.89 -2.76 11.68
N TYR A 51 3.60 -2.94 11.33
CA TYR A 51 3.17 -3.50 10.06
C TYR A 51 2.11 -2.62 9.38
N ASP A 52 2.32 -2.31 8.10
CA ASP A 52 1.27 -1.87 7.18
C ASP A 52 0.42 -3.09 6.76
N ALA A 53 -0.83 -2.86 6.34
CA ALA A 53 -1.76 -3.95 6.05
C ALA A 53 -2.73 -3.65 4.91
N VAL A 54 -2.99 -4.65 4.07
CA VAL A 54 -4.06 -4.65 3.05
C VAL A 54 -4.90 -5.92 3.17
N TRP A 55 -6.22 -5.81 3.09
CA TRP A 55 -7.12 -6.92 3.37
C TRP A 55 -8.43 -6.88 2.59
N ARG A 56 -9.12 -8.02 2.61
CA ARG A 56 -10.54 -8.18 2.26
C ARG A 56 -11.19 -8.95 3.40
N GLY A 57 -12.02 -8.28 4.17
CA GLY A 57 -12.80 -8.85 5.27
C GLY A 57 -14.08 -9.54 4.77
N GLU A 58 -14.66 -10.39 5.62
CA GLU A 58 -15.98 -10.98 5.45
C GLU A 58 -16.52 -11.36 6.84
N LYS A 59 -17.83 -11.17 7.07
CA LYS A 59 -18.42 -11.36 8.39
C LYS A 59 -18.61 -12.85 8.69
N SER A 60 -18.19 -13.27 9.90
CA SER A 60 -18.30 -14.65 10.44
C SER A 60 -17.48 -15.74 9.71
N TRP A 61 -17.16 -15.56 8.43
CA TRP A 61 -16.48 -16.52 7.58
C TRP A 61 -15.35 -15.86 6.79
N ASN A 62 -14.42 -16.67 6.26
CA ASN A 62 -13.40 -16.24 5.31
C ASN A 62 -12.61 -14.98 5.76
N GLY A 63 -12.22 -14.14 4.80
CA GLY A 63 -11.39 -12.96 5.00
C GLY A 63 -9.90 -13.28 4.87
N VAL A 64 -9.16 -12.41 4.19
CA VAL A 64 -7.73 -12.56 3.89
C VAL A 64 -6.98 -11.22 3.99
N ALA A 65 -5.72 -11.24 4.42
CA ALA A 65 -4.86 -10.05 4.47
C ALA A 65 -3.42 -10.34 4.05
N ILE A 66 -2.70 -9.29 3.63
CA ILE A 66 -1.24 -9.25 3.50
C ILE A 66 -0.75 -8.11 4.38
N LEU A 67 0.15 -8.41 5.31
CA LEU A 67 0.83 -7.44 6.17
C LEU A 67 2.28 -7.28 5.67
N GLY A 68 2.81 -6.06 5.69
CA GLY A 68 4.19 -5.74 5.33
C GLY A 68 4.86 -4.95 6.45
N ARG A 69 6.06 -5.38 6.88
CA ARG A 69 6.80 -4.74 7.97
C ARG A 69 7.51 -3.48 7.50
N ASP A 70 8.38 -3.66 6.51
CA ASP A 70 9.24 -2.63 5.95
C ASP A 70 8.74 -2.24 4.55
N GLY A 71 7.50 -1.74 4.48
CA GLY A 71 6.85 -1.20 3.28
C GLY A 71 5.38 -1.60 3.10
N GLU A 72 4.54 -0.66 2.63
CA GLU A 72 3.12 -0.91 2.33
C GLU A 72 2.96 -1.93 1.18
N PRO A 73 2.18 -3.02 1.35
CA PRO A 73 1.86 -3.92 0.25
C PRO A 73 0.91 -3.27 -0.77
N ILE A 74 1.37 -3.01 -2.00
CA ILE A 74 0.51 -2.44 -3.06
C ILE A 74 -0.33 -3.54 -3.69
N VAL A 75 -1.63 -3.55 -3.40
CA VAL A 75 -2.61 -4.48 -3.96
C VAL A 75 -2.65 -4.39 -5.49
N THR A 76 -2.47 -5.54 -6.14
CA THR A 76 -2.70 -5.72 -7.59
C THR A 76 -4.09 -6.30 -7.88
N ARG A 77 -4.70 -7.05 -6.94
CA ARG A 77 -6.01 -7.68 -7.12
C ARG A 77 -6.72 -7.99 -5.80
N THR A 78 -8.05 -7.87 -5.77
CA THR A 78 -8.90 -8.03 -4.56
C THR A 78 -9.88 -9.20 -4.59
N ALA A 79 -9.80 -10.06 -5.61
CA ALA A 79 -10.60 -11.27 -5.80
C ALA A 79 -9.92 -12.22 -6.80
N LEU A 80 -10.25 -13.52 -6.78
CA LEU A 80 -9.72 -14.51 -7.72
C LEU A 80 -10.45 -14.41 -9.08
N PRO A 81 -9.75 -14.27 -10.22
CA PRO A 81 -10.39 -14.16 -11.54
C PRO A 81 -11.28 -15.35 -11.94
N GLY A 82 -11.99 -15.19 -13.06
CA GLY A 82 -12.74 -16.25 -13.74
C GLY A 82 -14.18 -16.49 -13.26
N ASP A 83 -14.66 -15.75 -12.25
CA ASP A 83 -16.07 -15.72 -11.83
C ASP A 83 -16.36 -14.39 -11.14
N ALA A 84 -17.24 -13.57 -11.73
CA ALA A 84 -17.62 -12.27 -11.20
C ALA A 84 -18.76 -12.33 -10.16
N ALA A 85 -19.40 -13.49 -9.98
CA ALA A 85 -20.45 -13.68 -9.00
C ALA A 85 -19.92 -14.19 -7.64
N ASP A 86 -18.68 -14.67 -7.57
CA ASP A 86 -18.07 -15.11 -6.32
C ASP A 86 -17.53 -13.92 -5.51
N THR A 87 -18.35 -13.46 -4.57
CA THR A 87 -18.07 -12.31 -3.70
C THR A 87 -17.32 -12.66 -2.41
N GLN A 88 -16.95 -13.93 -2.20
CA GLN A 88 -16.29 -14.37 -0.96
C GLN A 88 -14.84 -13.85 -0.86
N SER A 89 -14.48 -13.31 0.30
CA SER A 89 -13.15 -12.76 0.58
C SER A 89 -12.12 -13.87 0.83
N ARG A 90 -11.73 -14.54 -0.27
CA ARG A 90 -10.83 -15.71 -0.29
C ARG A 90 -9.47 -15.46 -0.91
N TYR A 91 -9.25 -14.29 -1.50
CA TYR A 91 -8.08 -14.03 -2.35
C TYR A 91 -7.76 -12.53 -2.45
N ILE A 92 -6.51 -12.14 -2.20
CA ILE A 92 -5.98 -10.80 -2.46
C ILE A 92 -4.50 -10.93 -2.86
N GLU A 93 -4.06 -10.15 -3.85
CA GLU A 93 -2.67 -10.03 -4.27
C GLU A 93 -2.12 -8.66 -3.89
N ALA A 94 -0.86 -8.60 -3.43
CA ALA A 94 -0.11 -7.36 -3.32
C ALA A 94 1.36 -7.54 -3.71
N ALA A 95 1.95 -6.50 -4.27
CA ALA A 95 3.39 -6.40 -4.48
C ALA A 95 4.06 -5.66 -3.31
N ILE A 96 5.13 -6.24 -2.79
CA ILE A 96 5.93 -5.68 -1.69
C ILE A 96 7.39 -6.04 -1.91
N ASN A 97 8.28 -5.05 -1.75
CA ASN A 97 9.74 -5.21 -1.80
C ASN A 97 10.25 -6.06 -3.00
N GLY A 98 9.64 -5.83 -4.17
CA GLY A 98 9.99 -6.48 -5.43
C GLY A 98 9.49 -7.93 -5.60
N VAL A 99 8.58 -8.41 -4.75
CA VAL A 99 7.92 -9.72 -4.84
C VAL A 99 6.42 -9.51 -4.98
N LEU A 100 5.77 -10.24 -5.89
CA LEU A 100 4.32 -10.32 -5.97
C LEU A 100 3.82 -11.48 -5.10
N ILE A 101 2.88 -11.22 -4.20
CA ILE A 101 2.42 -12.18 -3.21
C ILE A 101 0.89 -12.26 -3.27
N ALA A 102 0.38 -13.47 -3.48
CA ALA A 102 -1.04 -13.78 -3.37
C ALA A 102 -1.30 -14.52 -2.05
N THR A 103 -2.19 -13.99 -1.21
CA THR A 103 -2.75 -14.73 -0.07
C THR A 103 -4.07 -15.38 -0.48
N LEU A 104 -4.30 -16.63 -0.07
CA LEU A 104 -5.51 -17.36 -0.42
C LEU A 104 -6.09 -18.21 0.70
N TYR A 105 -7.42 -18.30 0.74
CA TYR A 105 -8.20 -19.17 1.62
C TYR A 105 -9.17 -20.02 0.78
N ALA A 106 -8.66 -21.14 0.28
CA ALA A 106 -9.41 -22.01 -0.62
C ALA A 106 -10.62 -22.66 0.10
N PRO A 107 -11.75 -22.93 -0.59
CA PRO A 107 -12.93 -23.46 0.07
C PRO A 107 -12.67 -24.85 0.69
N ASN A 108 -12.91 -25.00 1.99
CA ASN A 108 -12.81 -26.28 2.70
C ASN A 108 -13.55 -27.43 1.99
N GLY A 109 -14.79 -27.15 1.55
CA GLY A 109 -15.57 -27.99 0.64
C GLY A 109 -16.38 -29.12 1.27
N ASN A 110 -16.33 -29.32 2.60
CA ASN A 110 -17.20 -30.30 3.27
C ASN A 110 -18.67 -29.82 3.35
N PRO A 111 -19.66 -30.72 3.28
CA PRO A 111 -19.55 -32.16 3.05
C PRO A 111 -19.28 -32.52 1.58
N GLN A 112 -18.72 -33.72 1.38
CA GLN A 112 -18.41 -34.32 0.08
C GLN A 112 -19.25 -35.61 -0.10
N PRO A 113 -19.96 -35.80 -1.23
CA PRO A 113 -20.25 -34.82 -2.27
C PRO A 113 -21.26 -33.75 -1.80
N GLY A 114 -21.30 -32.61 -2.49
CA GLY A 114 -22.28 -31.55 -2.21
C GLY A 114 -21.98 -30.24 -2.93
N PRO A 115 -22.85 -29.22 -2.81
CA PRO A 115 -22.64 -27.91 -3.42
C PRO A 115 -21.32 -27.24 -3.00
N LYS A 116 -20.94 -27.36 -1.71
CA LYS A 116 -19.66 -26.85 -1.20
C LYS A 116 -18.45 -27.53 -1.84
N PHE A 117 -18.54 -28.83 -2.13
CA PHE A 117 -17.47 -29.56 -2.82
C PHE A 117 -17.40 -29.19 -4.32
N LYS A 118 -18.56 -29.01 -4.98
CA LYS A 118 -18.62 -28.48 -6.36
C LYS A 118 -17.99 -27.09 -6.45
N TYR A 119 -18.32 -26.19 -5.52
CA TYR A 119 -17.73 -24.85 -5.43
C TYR A 119 -16.21 -24.91 -5.21
N LYS A 120 -15.71 -25.75 -4.31
CA LYS A 120 -14.26 -25.97 -4.13
C LYS A 120 -13.55 -26.34 -5.44
N LEU A 121 -14.09 -27.30 -6.19
CA LEU A 121 -13.50 -27.74 -7.45
C LEU A 121 -13.55 -26.63 -8.53
N ALA A 122 -14.62 -25.84 -8.58
CA ALA A 122 -14.72 -24.69 -9.50
C ALA A 122 -13.73 -23.58 -9.12
N TRP A 123 -13.63 -23.23 -7.84
CA TRP A 123 -12.69 -22.24 -7.31
C TRP A 123 -11.22 -22.67 -7.54
N MET A 124 -10.88 -23.93 -7.28
CA MET A 124 -9.54 -24.46 -7.56
C MET A 124 -9.19 -24.50 -9.04
N LYS A 125 -10.16 -24.69 -9.95
CA LYS A 125 -9.93 -24.56 -11.40
C LYS A 125 -9.63 -23.11 -11.81
N ARG A 126 -10.27 -22.12 -11.16
CA ARG A 126 -9.94 -20.70 -11.35
C ARG A 126 -8.55 -20.37 -10.80
N LEU A 127 -8.18 -20.93 -9.64
CA LEU A 127 -6.81 -20.80 -9.12
C LEU A 127 -5.77 -21.44 -10.05
N LEU A 128 -6.06 -22.60 -10.63
CA LEU A 128 -5.17 -23.28 -11.59
C LEU A 128 -4.89 -22.41 -12.83
N ALA A 129 -5.95 -21.82 -13.43
CA ALA A 129 -5.80 -20.92 -14.58
C ALA A 129 -5.00 -19.67 -14.20
N HIS A 130 -5.37 -19.03 -13.09
CA HIS A 130 -4.73 -17.79 -12.62
C HIS A 130 -3.28 -18.00 -12.17
N ALA A 131 -2.96 -19.15 -11.58
CA ALA A 131 -1.59 -19.54 -11.25
C ALA A 131 -0.71 -19.66 -12.50
N SER A 132 -1.27 -19.98 -13.68
CA SER A 132 -0.54 -19.98 -14.95
C SER A 132 -0.18 -18.56 -15.41
N GLU A 133 -1.12 -17.61 -15.30
CA GLU A 133 -0.86 -16.18 -15.57
C GLU A 133 0.24 -15.63 -14.66
N LEU A 134 0.15 -15.92 -13.36
CA LEU A 134 1.13 -15.50 -12.36
C LEU A 134 2.50 -16.19 -12.52
N TYR A 135 2.53 -17.45 -12.96
CA TYR A 135 3.76 -18.19 -13.22
C TYR A 135 4.56 -17.57 -14.39
N ALA A 136 3.86 -17.12 -15.43
CA ALA A 136 4.43 -16.53 -16.63
C ALA A 136 5.04 -15.12 -16.41
N LEU A 137 4.83 -14.49 -15.24
CA LEU A 137 5.41 -13.20 -14.91
C LEU A 137 6.93 -13.31 -14.73
N ASP A 138 7.68 -12.36 -15.32
CA ASP A 138 9.14 -12.26 -15.19
C ASP A 138 9.59 -11.87 -13.74
N ALA A 139 8.62 -11.57 -12.87
CA ALA A 139 8.77 -11.25 -11.44
C ALA A 139 8.97 -12.49 -10.53
N PRO A 140 9.55 -12.34 -9.33
CA PRO A 140 9.38 -13.30 -8.23
C PRO A 140 7.92 -13.29 -7.76
N VAL A 141 7.27 -14.46 -7.75
CA VAL A 141 5.88 -14.61 -7.30
C VAL A 141 5.74 -15.73 -6.27
N VAL A 142 4.94 -15.47 -5.22
CA VAL A 142 4.59 -16.42 -4.16
C VAL A 142 3.07 -16.56 -4.08
N LEU A 143 2.57 -17.80 -4.10
CA LEU A 143 1.19 -18.12 -3.72
C LEU A 143 1.23 -18.71 -2.31
N ALA A 144 0.63 -18.04 -1.33
CA ALA A 144 0.70 -18.39 0.07
C ALA A 144 -0.71 -18.54 0.65
N GLY A 145 -0.97 -19.57 1.46
CA GLY A 145 -2.26 -19.68 2.13
C GLY A 145 -2.68 -21.09 2.51
N ASP A 146 -3.88 -21.16 3.09
CA ASP A 146 -4.59 -22.41 3.36
C ASP A 146 -5.31 -22.87 2.08
N TYR A 147 -4.76 -23.90 1.44
CA TYR A 147 -5.33 -24.52 0.25
C TYR A 147 -6.48 -25.48 0.58
N ASN A 148 -6.71 -25.79 1.85
CA ASN A 148 -7.63 -26.84 2.31
C ASN A 148 -7.45 -28.15 1.51
N VAL A 149 -6.22 -28.48 1.11
CA VAL A 149 -5.88 -29.71 0.39
C VAL A 149 -4.67 -30.34 1.06
N VAL A 150 -4.77 -31.63 1.36
CA VAL A 150 -3.67 -32.47 1.82
C VAL A 150 -3.07 -33.13 0.57
N PRO A 151 -1.90 -32.71 0.04
CA PRO A 151 -1.46 -33.10 -1.31
C PRO A 151 -1.24 -34.62 -1.50
N THR A 152 -0.58 -35.25 -0.53
CA THR A 152 -0.23 -36.68 -0.50
C THR A 152 -0.57 -37.30 0.86
N ASP A 153 -0.38 -38.60 1.03
CA ASP A 153 -0.59 -39.25 2.33
C ASP A 153 0.57 -39.05 3.33
N ALA A 154 1.70 -38.45 2.90
CA ALA A 154 2.75 -37.96 3.79
C ALA A 154 2.40 -36.61 4.45
N ASP A 155 1.38 -35.91 3.94
CA ASP A 155 0.92 -34.61 4.43
C ASP A 155 -0.20 -34.74 5.49
N ILE A 156 -0.45 -35.95 6.02
CA ILE A 156 -1.49 -36.28 7.00
C ILE A 156 -1.04 -37.41 7.93
N TYR A 157 -1.31 -37.31 9.23
CA TYR A 157 -1.04 -38.40 10.17
C TYR A 157 -1.84 -39.69 9.82
N PRO A 158 -1.29 -40.91 10.04
CA PRO A 158 -1.94 -42.16 9.68
C PRO A 158 -3.38 -42.29 10.22
N THR A 159 -4.36 -42.35 9.31
CA THR A 159 -5.79 -42.28 9.70
C THR A 159 -6.76 -42.85 8.68
N LYS A 160 -7.90 -43.34 9.17
CA LYS A 160 -9.11 -43.59 8.37
C LYS A 160 -10.20 -42.53 8.60
N SER A 161 -10.07 -41.66 9.62
CA SER A 161 -11.15 -40.73 10.00
C SER A 161 -11.35 -39.56 9.03
N TYR A 162 -10.42 -39.34 8.10
CA TYR A 162 -10.50 -38.31 7.06
C TYR A 162 -10.97 -38.84 5.70
N ALA A 163 -11.23 -40.14 5.53
CA ALA A 163 -11.51 -40.74 4.22
C ALA A 163 -12.68 -40.10 3.43
N LYS A 164 -13.70 -39.58 4.13
CA LYS A 164 -14.85 -38.85 3.52
C LYS A 164 -14.70 -37.32 3.53
N ASN A 165 -13.57 -36.78 3.99
CA ASN A 165 -13.33 -35.34 4.11
C ASN A 165 -12.85 -34.75 2.77
N ALA A 166 -13.42 -33.62 2.37
CA ALA A 166 -13.09 -32.85 1.16
C ALA A 166 -11.61 -32.43 1.01
N LEU A 167 -10.78 -32.51 2.07
CA LEU A 167 -9.35 -32.19 2.07
C LEU A 167 -8.47 -33.26 1.40
N VAL A 168 -8.86 -34.54 1.46
CA VAL A 168 -8.04 -35.68 0.99
C VAL A 168 -8.56 -36.33 -0.31
N GLN A 169 -9.61 -35.76 -0.91
CA GLN A 169 -10.27 -36.38 -2.07
C GLN A 169 -9.41 -36.28 -3.35
N PRO A 170 -9.56 -37.21 -4.32
CA PRO A 170 -8.79 -37.18 -5.56
C PRO A 170 -8.91 -35.87 -6.37
N GLY A 171 -10.11 -35.27 -6.43
CA GLY A 171 -10.34 -34.05 -7.21
C GLY A 171 -9.48 -32.85 -6.79
N PRO A 172 -9.54 -32.40 -5.51
CA PRO A 172 -8.69 -31.33 -5.01
C PRO A 172 -7.20 -31.68 -5.02
N ARG A 173 -6.82 -32.94 -4.72
CA ARG A 173 -5.43 -33.42 -4.84
C ARG A 173 -4.90 -33.31 -6.28
N ALA A 174 -5.71 -33.65 -7.28
CA ALA A 174 -5.36 -33.54 -8.69
C ALA A 174 -5.23 -32.07 -9.13
N LEU A 175 -6.15 -31.18 -8.71
CA LEU A 175 -6.06 -29.75 -9.04
C LEU A 175 -4.85 -29.06 -8.38
N PHE A 176 -4.47 -29.46 -7.15
CA PHE A 176 -3.24 -28.99 -6.52
C PHE A 176 -1.99 -29.49 -7.26
N ARG A 177 -1.97 -30.77 -7.65
CA ARG A 177 -0.88 -31.32 -8.48
C ARG A 177 -0.75 -30.58 -9.81
N GLN A 178 -1.86 -30.30 -10.50
CA GLN A 178 -1.86 -29.53 -11.75
C GLN A 178 -1.30 -28.11 -11.61
N ILE A 179 -1.30 -27.51 -10.42
CA ILE A 179 -0.57 -26.24 -10.17
C ILE A 179 0.94 -26.53 -10.12
N LEU A 180 1.38 -27.55 -9.37
CA LEU A 180 2.80 -27.95 -9.34
C LEU A 180 3.32 -28.37 -10.73
N ASP A 181 2.49 -29.03 -11.55
CA ASP A 181 2.80 -29.48 -12.91
C ASP A 181 3.09 -28.31 -13.88
N GLN A 182 2.70 -27.07 -13.55
CA GLN A 182 3.13 -25.86 -14.28
C GLN A 182 4.61 -25.50 -14.03
N GLY A 183 5.21 -26.06 -12.98
CA GLY A 183 6.55 -25.73 -12.48
C GLY A 183 6.57 -24.95 -11.15
N TRP A 184 5.42 -24.80 -10.47
CA TRP A 184 5.37 -24.18 -9.14
C TRP A 184 6.06 -25.07 -8.08
N ILE A 185 6.95 -24.47 -7.29
CA ILE A 185 7.75 -25.17 -6.28
C ILE A 185 7.09 -25.07 -4.90
N ASP A 186 6.70 -26.20 -4.30
CA ASP A 186 6.27 -26.31 -2.89
C ASP A 186 7.49 -26.12 -1.97
N ALA A 187 7.73 -24.89 -1.52
CA ALA A 187 8.94 -24.53 -0.79
C ALA A 187 9.17 -25.33 0.50
N ILE A 188 8.09 -25.74 1.17
CA ILE A 188 8.18 -26.54 2.40
C ILE A 188 8.64 -27.96 2.04
N ARG A 189 8.01 -28.61 1.04
CA ARG A 189 8.38 -29.96 0.61
C ARG A 189 9.76 -30.01 -0.07
N THR A 190 10.20 -28.92 -0.71
CA THR A 190 11.56 -28.80 -1.30
C THR A 190 12.64 -28.67 -0.23
N MET A 191 12.40 -27.95 0.87
CA MET A 191 13.37 -27.83 1.97
C MET A 191 13.30 -29.00 2.96
N HIS A 192 12.15 -29.68 3.05
CA HIS A 192 11.85 -30.76 3.99
C HIS A 192 11.21 -31.93 3.24
N SER A 193 12.02 -32.69 2.50
CA SER A 193 11.58 -33.80 1.65
C SER A 193 10.74 -34.83 2.40
N ASP A 194 11.22 -35.30 3.55
CA ASP A 194 10.69 -36.49 4.25
C ASP A 194 9.93 -36.17 5.53
N ALA A 195 10.02 -34.95 6.06
CA ALA A 195 9.29 -34.54 7.26
C ALA A 195 7.81 -34.25 6.93
N PRO A 196 6.83 -34.61 7.79
CA PRO A 196 5.41 -34.36 7.48
C PRO A 196 5.04 -32.87 7.40
N MET A 197 5.75 -32.03 8.16
CA MET A 197 5.60 -30.57 8.20
C MET A 197 4.13 -30.09 8.31
N TYR A 198 3.37 -30.71 9.22
CA TYR A 198 1.98 -30.33 9.48
C TYR A 198 1.87 -28.84 9.86
N THR A 199 0.75 -28.23 9.45
CA THR A 199 0.40 -26.84 9.68
C THR A 199 -0.94 -26.69 10.39
N PHE A 200 -1.77 -27.76 10.47
CA PHE A 200 -3.10 -27.75 11.07
C PHE A 200 -3.34 -28.93 12.03
N TRP A 201 -3.97 -28.66 13.18
CA TRP A 201 -4.41 -29.65 14.17
C TRP A 201 -5.78 -29.27 14.76
N ASP A 202 -6.83 -30.00 14.37
CA ASP A 202 -8.21 -29.87 14.90
C ASP A 202 -8.22 -29.89 16.45
N TYR A 203 -8.92 -28.94 17.09
CA TYR A 203 -9.02 -28.86 18.56
C TYR A 203 -9.58 -30.13 19.22
N LYS A 204 -10.35 -30.96 18.48
CA LYS A 204 -11.03 -32.16 19.01
C LYS A 204 -10.11 -33.38 18.99
N ARG A 205 -10.35 -34.34 19.89
CA ARG A 205 -9.64 -35.65 19.95
C ARG A 205 -8.11 -35.53 20.15
N ASN A 206 -7.69 -34.43 20.79
CA ASN A 206 -6.32 -34.13 21.21
C ASN A 206 -5.31 -34.22 20.05
N ARG A 207 -5.61 -33.62 18.88
CA ARG A 207 -4.71 -33.73 17.72
C ARG A 207 -3.35 -33.10 17.97
N TRP A 208 -3.32 -31.94 18.62
CA TRP A 208 -2.09 -31.25 18.97
C TRP A 208 -1.16 -32.12 19.85
N GLN A 209 -1.68 -32.64 20.97
CA GLN A 209 -0.92 -33.47 21.92
C GLN A 209 -0.49 -34.84 21.38
N ARG A 210 -0.84 -35.17 20.14
CA ARG A 210 -0.55 -36.45 19.46
C ARG A 210 0.20 -36.27 18.14
N ASP A 211 0.64 -35.04 17.85
CA ASP A 211 1.08 -34.54 16.53
C ASP A 211 0.25 -35.10 15.34
N ALA A 212 -1.06 -35.23 15.54
CA ALA A 212 -1.97 -35.85 14.58
C ALA A 212 -2.53 -34.79 13.62
N GLY A 213 -1.61 -34.12 12.92
CA GLY A 213 -1.87 -32.94 12.08
C GLY A 213 -2.02 -33.20 10.58
N LEU A 214 -2.29 -32.12 9.85
CA LEU A 214 -2.34 -32.04 8.39
C LEU A 214 -1.40 -30.93 7.91
N ARG A 215 -0.79 -31.07 6.73
CA ARG A 215 -0.17 -29.96 6.00
C ARG A 215 -1.14 -29.50 4.90
N ILE A 216 -1.74 -28.33 5.10
CA ILE A 216 -2.73 -27.71 4.19
C ILE A 216 -2.43 -26.23 3.90
N ASP A 217 -1.53 -25.63 4.68
CA ASP A 217 -1.00 -24.29 4.46
C ASP A 217 0.31 -24.42 3.67
N HIS A 218 0.38 -23.77 2.50
CA HIS A 218 1.51 -23.91 1.57
C HIS A 218 2.02 -22.55 1.10
N LEU A 219 3.30 -22.51 0.72
CA LEU A 219 3.92 -21.39 0.01
C LEU A 219 4.53 -21.92 -1.29
N LEU A 220 3.86 -21.69 -2.41
CA LEU A 220 4.29 -22.10 -3.74
C LEU A 220 5.06 -20.96 -4.42
N LEU A 221 6.19 -21.29 -5.05
CA LEU A 221 7.10 -20.31 -5.67
C LEU A 221 7.20 -20.51 -7.18
N ASN A 222 7.14 -19.42 -7.94
CA ASN A 222 7.54 -19.46 -9.35
C ASN A 222 9.08 -19.57 -9.47
N PRO A 223 9.65 -19.86 -10.65
CA PRO A 223 11.10 -20.12 -10.80
C PRO A 223 11.99 -18.92 -10.45
N LYS A 224 11.43 -17.71 -10.41
CA LYS A 224 12.11 -16.47 -10.01
C LYS A 224 12.20 -16.33 -8.49
N ALA A 225 11.12 -16.68 -7.78
CA ALA A 225 11.12 -16.75 -6.31
C ALA A 225 11.90 -17.97 -5.79
N ALA A 226 11.76 -19.14 -6.42
CA ALA A 226 12.44 -20.38 -6.03
C ALA A 226 13.97 -20.24 -6.03
N LYS A 227 14.56 -19.54 -7.01
CA LYS A 227 16.02 -19.26 -7.04
C LYS A 227 16.52 -18.40 -5.87
N ARG A 228 15.62 -17.68 -5.19
CA ARG A 228 15.93 -16.86 -4.00
C ARG A 228 15.78 -17.65 -2.70
N LEU A 229 15.08 -18.77 -2.68
CA LEU A 229 14.80 -19.59 -1.50
C LEU A 229 16.09 -20.05 -0.80
N VAL A 230 16.14 -19.86 0.52
CA VAL A 230 17.26 -20.31 1.40
C VAL A 230 16.79 -20.89 2.73
N GLY A 231 15.48 -20.90 3.00
CA GLY A 231 14.91 -21.50 4.20
C GLY A 231 13.40 -21.66 4.08
N ALA A 232 12.84 -22.65 4.77
CA ALA A 232 11.40 -22.79 4.98
C ALA A 232 11.14 -23.51 6.31
N GLY A 233 9.97 -23.31 6.91
CA GLY A 233 9.62 -23.89 8.20
C GLY A 233 8.17 -23.69 8.60
N VAL A 234 7.84 -24.14 9.81
CA VAL A 234 6.53 -23.95 10.45
C VAL A 234 6.78 -23.60 11.91
N ASP A 235 6.26 -22.45 12.35
CA ASP A 235 6.36 -21.96 13.74
C ASP A 235 5.36 -22.71 14.64
N ARG A 236 5.51 -24.04 14.71
CA ARG A 236 4.56 -24.95 15.38
C ARG A 236 4.28 -24.59 16.84
N GLU A 237 5.23 -24.00 17.57
CA GLU A 237 5.01 -23.57 18.96
C GLU A 237 3.88 -22.53 19.11
N VAL A 238 3.60 -21.73 18.07
CA VAL A 238 2.48 -20.76 18.05
C VAL A 238 1.12 -21.47 18.15
N ARG A 239 1.01 -22.71 17.64
CA ARG A 239 -0.17 -23.57 17.80
C ARG A 239 -0.33 -24.12 19.23
N GLY A 240 0.76 -24.18 20.00
CA GLY A 240 0.76 -24.63 21.39
C GLY A 240 0.26 -23.59 22.40
N LEU A 241 0.17 -22.32 22.01
CA LEU A 241 -0.24 -21.21 22.88
C LEU A 241 -1.72 -21.29 23.31
N GLU A 242 -2.04 -20.70 24.46
CA GLU A 242 -3.44 -20.59 24.91
C GLU A 242 -4.26 -19.73 23.93
N GLY A 243 -5.48 -20.18 23.62
CA GLY A 243 -6.38 -19.48 22.71
C GLY A 243 -5.92 -19.43 21.23
N ALA A 244 -4.84 -20.13 20.86
CA ALA A 244 -4.28 -20.16 19.51
C ALA A 244 -5.28 -20.54 18.41
N SER A 245 -4.88 -20.31 17.15
CA SER A 245 -5.53 -20.94 15.99
C SER A 245 -5.39 -22.46 16.05
N ASP A 246 -6.14 -23.18 15.23
CA ASP A 246 -5.95 -24.60 14.95
C ASP A 246 -4.81 -24.83 13.95
N HIS A 247 -4.37 -23.78 13.26
CA HIS A 247 -3.18 -23.75 12.42
C HIS A 247 -1.94 -23.23 13.16
N ALA A 248 -0.75 -23.46 12.60
CA ALA A 248 0.51 -22.79 12.90
C ALA A 248 0.97 -21.94 11.70
N PRO A 249 1.72 -20.84 11.90
CA PRO A 249 2.31 -20.09 10.80
C PRO A 249 3.34 -20.94 10.03
N ALA A 250 3.24 -20.98 8.71
CA ALA A 250 4.23 -21.59 7.82
C ALA A 250 5.01 -20.49 7.08
N TRP A 251 6.31 -20.65 6.85
CA TRP A 251 7.16 -19.59 6.29
C TRP A 251 8.26 -20.05 5.35
N ILE A 252 8.79 -19.09 4.60
CA ILE A 252 9.97 -19.18 3.73
C ILE A 252 10.90 -17.99 3.98
N VAL A 253 12.17 -18.15 3.61
CA VAL A 253 13.14 -17.05 3.53
C VAL A 253 13.71 -16.98 2.11
N LEU A 254 13.61 -15.81 1.50
CA LEU A 254 14.17 -15.45 0.21
C LEU A 254 15.35 -14.49 0.41
N ARG A 255 16.46 -14.73 -0.28
CA ARG A 255 17.58 -13.76 -0.43
C ARG A 255 17.12 -12.49 -1.13
N ASP A 256 17.77 -11.38 -0.82
CA ASP A 256 17.46 -10.07 -1.39
C ASP A 256 18.26 -9.82 -2.69
N ALA A 257 18.05 -8.67 -3.37
CA ALA A 257 18.54 -8.43 -4.74
C ALA A 257 19.69 -7.38 -4.81
N PRO A 258 20.66 -7.51 -5.76
CA PRO A 258 21.78 -6.57 -5.92
C PRO A 258 21.43 -5.29 -6.70
N ALA A 259 22.29 -4.25 -6.60
CA ALA A 259 22.06 -2.88 -7.11
C ALA A 259 23.19 -2.33 -8.04
N ALA A 260 22.99 -1.15 -8.66
CA ALA A 260 23.86 -0.54 -9.72
C ALA A 260 24.13 0.99 -9.53
N ARG A 261 24.88 1.66 -10.43
CA ARG A 261 25.54 3.01 -10.24
C ARG A 261 25.28 4.06 -11.37
N ARG A 262 25.50 5.38 -11.11
CA ARG A 262 25.00 6.59 -11.89
C ARG A 262 26.00 7.76 -12.14
N LYS A 263 25.71 8.78 -13.01
CA LYS A 263 26.39 10.13 -13.22
C LYS A 263 25.48 11.24 -13.91
N PRO A 264 25.75 12.60 -13.91
CA PRO A 264 24.73 13.71 -14.02
C PRO A 264 24.94 14.97 -14.98
N VAL A 265 23.98 15.98 -15.01
CA VAL A 265 23.98 17.47 -15.49
C VAL A 265 22.98 17.87 -16.66
N ARG A 266 22.29 19.05 -16.90
CA ARG A 266 21.77 20.33 -16.23
C ARG A 266 20.78 21.21 -17.16
N PRO A 267 20.13 22.37 -16.74
CA PRO A 267 18.85 22.95 -17.35
C PRO A 267 18.60 24.52 -17.52
N SER A 268 17.38 24.96 -17.97
CA SER A 268 16.77 26.36 -18.06
C SER A 268 15.24 26.36 -18.51
N GLU A 269 14.39 27.41 -18.80
CA GLU A 269 13.85 28.65 -18.11
C GLU A 269 12.38 29.09 -18.58
N LYS A 270 11.78 30.29 -18.27
CA LYS A 270 10.29 30.63 -18.35
C LYS A 270 9.81 32.14 -18.41
N GLN A 271 8.47 32.40 -18.57
CA GLN A 271 7.69 33.53 -17.91
C GLN A 271 6.11 33.42 -17.88
N THR A 272 5.36 34.33 -17.20
CA THR A 272 3.91 34.21 -16.73
C THR A 272 3.03 35.49 -16.97
N ARG A 273 1.76 35.79 -16.50
CA ARG A 273 0.85 35.47 -15.34
C ARG A 273 -0.68 35.50 -15.76
N PRO A 274 -1.79 36.09 -15.14
CA PRO A 274 -2.13 36.81 -13.88
C PRO A 274 -3.44 36.30 -13.12
N GLU A 275 -4.30 37.17 -12.49
CA GLU A 275 -5.65 36.86 -11.87
C GLU A 275 -6.85 36.98 -12.87
N SER A 276 -8.14 37.38 -12.66
CA SER A 276 -9.02 38.05 -11.62
C SER A 276 -10.53 37.99 -12.09
N ARG A 277 -11.69 38.27 -11.42
CA ARG A 277 -12.34 38.46 -10.06
C ARG A 277 -13.87 38.72 -10.34
N ARG A 278 -14.94 38.62 -9.50
CA ARG A 278 -15.24 38.02 -8.17
C ARG A 278 -16.50 37.08 -8.24
N SER A 279 -17.75 37.22 -7.71
CA SER A 279 -18.53 38.10 -6.77
C SER A 279 -19.69 37.26 -6.08
N ALA A 280 -20.82 37.83 -5.59
CA ALA A 280 -21.96 37.12 -4.94
C ALA A 280 -23.32 37.86 -5.10
N GLY A 281 -24.51 37.25 -4.99
CA GLY A 281 -24.92 35.85 -4.69
C GLY A 281 -26.23 35.49 -5.43
N ARG A 282 -27.27 34.82 -4.88
CA ARG A 282 -27.48 34.14 -3.57
C ARG A 282 -28.66 33.12 -3.65
N ALA A 283 -28.55 32.05 -4.43
CA ALA A 283 -29.46 30.89 -4.43
C ALA A 283 -28.67 29.58 -4.32
N ALA A 284 -29.29 28.48 -3.86
CA ALA A 284 -28.58 27.24 -3.53
C ALA A 284 -28.15 26.44 -4.78
N SER A 285 -27.01 26.81 -5.36
CA SER A 285 -26.39 26.07 -6.45
C SER A 285 -25.92 24.68 -6.00
N LEU A 286 -26.05 23.68 -6.88
CA LEU A 286 -25.49 22.34 -6.71
C LEU A 286 -24.02 22.39 -6.24
N PRO A 287 -23.59 21.47 -5.35
CA PRO A 287 -22.27 21.52 -4.74
C PRO A 287 -21.19 21.41 -5.81
N ARG A 288 -20.35 22.45 -5.95
CA ARG A 288 -19.28 22.47 -6.94
C ARG A 288 -18.36 21.26 -6.78
N GLN A 289 -18.08 20.60 -7.91
CA GLN A 289 -17.04 19.57 -8.02
C GLN A 289 -15.70 20.12 -7.49
N PRO A 290 -14.90 19.30 -6.79
CA PRO A 290 -13.66 19.74 -6.15
C PRO A 290 -12.55 19.97 -7.18
N LEU A 291 -11.57 20.79 -6.83
CA LEU A 291 -10.23 20.68 -7.43
C LEU A 291 -9.55 19.45 -6.81
N LEU A 292 -9.06 18.53 -7.65
CA LEU A 292 -8.16 17.48 -7.20
C LEU A 292 -6.72 17.97 -7.42
N VAL A 293 -5.94 17.99 -6.35
CA VAL A 293 -4.49 18.22 -6.40
C VAL A 293 -3.81 16.92 -5.98
N ILE A 294 -2.80 16.49 -6.74
CA ILE A 294 -2.09 15.24 -6.49
C ILE A 294 -0.61 15.55 -6.34
N ASP A 295 -0.04 15.01 -5.27
CA ASP A 295 1.39 14.86 -5.06
C ASP A 295 1.95 13.80 -6.03
N GLY A 296 2.64 14.26 -7.07
CA GLY A 296 3.15 13.41 -8.13
C GLY A 296 4.24 12.46 -7.64
N ASP A 297 5.26 13.03 -6.99
CA ASP A 297 6.44 12.30 -6.53
C ASP A 297 6.09 11.28 -5.44
N SER A 298 5.27 11.59 -4.43
CA SER A 298 4.91 10.63 -3.36
C SER A 298 4.19 9.38 -3.90
N PHE A 299 3.26 9.54 -4.85
CA PHE A 299 2.61 8.37 -5.48
C PHE A 299 3.50 7.66 -6.50
N ALA A 300 4.37 8.38 -7.22
CA ALA A 300 5.32 7.76 -8.14
C ALA A 300 6.40 6.96 -7.40
N HIS A 301 6.96 7.49 -6.30
CA HIS A 301 7.89 6.79 -5.42
C HIS A 301 7.25 5.56 -4.79
N ARG A 302 6.07 5.69 -4.16
CA ARG A 302 5.34 4.55 -3.57
C ARG A 302 5.14 3.44 -4.61
N SER A 303 4.68 3.81 -5.81
CA SER A 303 4.53 2.89 -6.94
C SER A 303 5.86 2.27 -7.39
N TYR A 304 6.97 3.03 -7.40
CA TYR A 304 8.28 2.56 -7.82
C TYR A 304 8.86 1.49 -6.89
N HIS A 305 8.75 1.68 -5.58
CA HIS A 305 9.44 0.82 -4.61
C HIS A 305 8.71 -0.51 -4.39
N ALA A 306 7.38 -0.53 -4.36
CA ALA A 306 6.62 -1.76 -4.11
C ALA A 306 6.37 -2.62 -5.37
N LEU A 307 6.10 -2.03 -6.54
CA LEU A 307 5.80 -2.80 -7.75
C LEU A 307 7.04 -3.51 -8.33
N PRO A 308 6.91 -4.73 -8.90
CA PRO A 308 8.05 -5.47 -9.43
C PRO A 308 8.74 -4.72 -10.57
N LYS A 309 10.07 -4.64 -10.54
CA LYS A 309 10.89 -3.96 -11.58
C LYS A 309 10.76 -4.60 -12.97
N THR A 310 10.14 -5.78 -13.05
CA THR A 310 9.83 -6.55 -14.26
C THR A 310 8.47 -6.20 -14.88
N ILE A 311 7.74 -5.22 -14.32
CA ILE A 311 6.72 -4.48 -15.07
C ILE A 311 7.46 -3.55 -16.04
N LEU A 312 7.53 -3.96 -17.30
CA LEU A 312 8.28 -3.28 -18.35
C LEU A 312 7.34 -2.61 -19.38
N ARG A 313 7.84 -1.53 -19.98
CA ARG A 313 7.30 -0.90 -21.21
C ARG A 313 8.17 -1.26 -22.43
N HIS A 314 7.77 -0.74 -23.58
CA HIS A 314 8.54 -0.80 -24.83
C HIS A 314 10.07 -0.60 -24.62
N GLY A 315 10.88 -1.43 -25.29
CA GLY A 315 12.33 -1.44 -25.14
C GLY A 315 12.85 -2.11 -23.84
N ARG A 316 12.01 -2.89 -23.14
CA ARG A 316 12.32 -3.56 -21.86
C ARG A 316 12.74 -2.60 -20.73
N LYS A 317 12.34 -1.33 -20.79
CA LYS A 317 12.57 -0.36 -19.71
C LYS A 317 11.52 -0.51 -18.58
N PRO A 318 11.85 -0.21 -17.31
CA PRO A 318 10.87 -0.23 -16.22
C PRO A 318 9.67 0.72 -16.44
N ALA A 319 8.51 0.30 -15.93
CA ALA A 319 7.24 1.03 -15.99
C ALA A 319 6.39 0.94 -14.70
N GLY A 320 6.93 0.42 -13.60
CA GLY A 320 6.20 0.25 -12.33
C GLY A 320 5.66 1.56 -11.75
N ALA A 321 6.45 2.64 -11.76
CA ALA A 321 6.00 3.95 -11.29
C ALA A 321 4.90 4.53 -12.20
N ILE A 322 5.08 4.39 -13.53
CA ILE A 322 4.10 4.83 -14.53
C ILE A 322 2.75 4.14 -14.31
N LEU A 323 2.75 2.81 -14.19
CA LEU A 323 1.53 2.02 -14.03
C LEU A 323 0.86 2.29 -12.68
N GLY A 324 1.61 2.29 -11.58
CA GLY A 324 1.05 2.51 -10.24
C GLY A 324 0.45 3.90 -10.05
N PHE A 325 1.16 4.96 -10.47
CA PHE A 325 0.64 6.32 -10.43
C PHE A 325 -0.59 6.48 -11.33
N ALA A 326 -0.58 5.94 -12.56
CA ALA A 326 -1.73 5.97 -13.45
C ALA A 326 -2.96 5.29 -12.82
N ASN A 327 -2.77 4.15 -12.13
CA ASN A 327 -3.85 3.47 -11.42
C ASN A 327 -4.47 4.36 -10.31
N VAL A 328 -3.66 5.18 -9.62
CA VAL A 328 -4.13 6.12 -8.59
C VAL A 328 -4.86 7.30 -9.24
N LEU A 329 -4.27 7.95 -10.25
CA LEU A 329 -4.84 9.09 -10.96
C LEU A 329 -6.23 8.76 -11.55
N LEU A 330 -6.35 7.65 -12.28
CA LEU A 330 -7.61 7.26 -12.92
C LEU A 330 -8.69 6.89 -11.91
N ARG A 331 -8.31 6.24 -10.79
CA ARG A 331 -9.23 5.95 -9.68
C ARG A 331 -9.75 7.23 -9.03
N LEU A 332 -8.86 8.14 -8.64
CA LEU A 332 -9.23 9.41 -8.00
C LEU A 332 -10.10 10.28 -8.90
N TYR A 333 -9.81 10.33 -10.22
CA TYR A 333 -10.65 11.07 -11.16
C TYR A 333 -12.06 10.49 -11.24
N ARG A 334 -12.19 9.17 -11.38
CA ARG A 334 -13.49 8.49 -11.47
C ARG A 334 -14.32 8.65 -10.18
N ASP A 335 -13.68 8.48 -9.03
CA ASP A 335 -14.35 8.36 -7.74
C ASP A 335 -14.73 9.74 -7.14
N GLU A 336 -13.92 10.78 -7.37
CA GLU A 336 -14.17 12.14 -6.85
C GLU A 336 -14.81 13.10 -7.87
N GLN A 337 -14.89 12.68 -9.15
CA GLN A 337 -15.37 13.47 -10.29
C GLN A 337 -14.88 14.94 -10.28
N PRO A 338 -13.55 15.16 -10.24
CA PRO A 338 -12.99 16.47 -9.96
C PRO A 338 -13.15 17.41 -11.16
N ARG A 339 -13.35 18.68 -10.84
CA ARG A 339 -13.63 19.76 -11.80
C ARG A 339 -12.43 20.11 -12.68
N ALA A 340 -11.24 19.71 -12.21
CA ALA A 340 -9.91 19.90 -12.76
C ALA A 340 -8.94 19.06 -11.92
N VAL A 341 -7.84 18.60 -12.51
CA VAL A 341 -6.74 17.93 -11.83
C VAL A 341 -5.45 18.74 -12.00
N LEU A 342 -4.71 18.88 -10.91
CA LEU A 342 -3.36 19.44 -10.87
C LEU A 342 -2.43 18.40 -10.25
N VAL A 343 -1.31 18.08 -10.89
CA VAL A 343 -0.28 17.20 -10.34
C VAL A 343 0.98 18.01 -10.08
N ALA A 344 1.43 18.04 -8.83
CA ALA A 344 2.62 18.76 -8.40
C ALA A 344 3.85 17.85 -8.44
N TRP A 345 5.00 18.42 -8.80
CA TRP A 345 6.26 17.68 -8.94
C TRP A 345 7.47 18.45 -8.40
N ASP A 346 8.40 17.75 -7.76
CA ASP A 346 9.60 18.31 -7.13
C ASP A 346 10.69 18.77 -8.10
N THR A 347 11.48 19.76 -7.71
CA THR A 347 12.66 20.21 -8.47
C THR A 347 13.98 19.58 -8.03
N LEU A 348 14.05 18.24 -8.11
CA LEU A 348 15.18 17.38 -7.70
C LEU A 348 16.60 17.75 -8.24
N GLU A 349 16.72 18.69 -9.18
CA GLU A 349 18.01 19.18 -9.73
C GLU A 349 18.45 20.55 -9.20
N VAL A 350 17.57 21.27 -8.48
CA VAL A 350 17.76 22.65 -8.04
C VAL A 350 17.47 22.73 -6.54
N PRO A 351 18.41 23.22 -5.70
CA PRO A 351 18.14 23.45 -4.29
C PRO A 351 16.88 24.30 -4.09
N THR A 352 16.03 23.89 -3.17
CA THR A 352 14.86 24.68 -2.76
C THR A 352 15.22 25.64 -1.64
N TYR A 353 14.33 26.58 -1.34
CA TYR A 353 14.54 27.49 -0.20
C TYR A 353 14.74 26.74 1.13
N ARG A 354 14.23 25.51 1.28
CA ARG A 354 14.48 24.66 2.45
C ARG A 354 15.95 24.22 2.54
N HIS A 355 16.51 23.78 1.41
CA HIS A 355 17.93 23.40 1.30
C HIS A 355 18.88 24.58 1.53
N GLU A 356 18.52 25.78 1.05
CA GLU A 356 19.30 27.00 1.24
C GLU A 356 19.31 27.47 2.71
N ASN A 357 18.16 27.43 3.39
CA ASN A 357 18.04 27.87 4.79
C ASN A 357 18.49 26.81 5.81
N PHE A 358 18.44 25.51 5.47
CA PHE A 358 18.89 24.42 6.33
C PHE A 358 19.65 23.35 5.51
N PRO A 359 20.97 23.47 5.30
CA PRO A 359 21.74 22.56 4.43
C PRO A 359 21.75 21.07 4.83
N ALA A 360 21.28 20.73 6.03
CA ALA A 360 21.08 19.34 6.44
C ALA A 360 19.75 18.75 5.92
N TYR A 361 18.79 19.59 5.52
CA TYR A 361 17.48 19.21 4.98
C TYR A 361 17.61 18.16 3.88
N GLN A 362 16.95 17.02 4.06
CA GLN A 362 16.88 15.91 3.09
C GLN A 362 18.25 15.41 2.55
N SER A 363 19.36 15.79 3.18
CA SER A 363 20.72 15.61 2.66
C SER A 363 21.08 14.13 2.44
N GLY A 364 21.71 13.82 1.30
CA GLY A 364 22.10 12.45 0.99
C GLY A 364 20.96 11.51 0.59
N ARG A 365 19.77 12.03 0.24
CA ARG A 365 18.81 11.27 -0.57
C ARG A 365 19.40 11.04 -1.96
N GLU A 366 19.61 9.77 -2.33
CA GLU A 366 19.94 9.36 -3.69
C GLU A 366 18.73 8.68 -4.34
N PHE A 367 18.42 9.07 -5.57
CA PHE A 367 17.34 8.47 -6.38
C PHE A 367 17.90 7.48 -7.42
N ASP A 368 17.02 6.85 -8.17
CA ASP A 368 17.35 5.87 -9.23
C ASP A 368 17.16 6.51 -10.62
N ASP A 369 18.03 6.22 -11.60
CA ASP A 369 17.85 6.69 -12.99
C ASP A 369 16.54 6.18 -13.59
N ALA A 370 16.17 4.93 -13.28
CA ALA A 370 14.91 4.36 -13.73
C ALA A 370 13.69 5.01 -13.06
N LEU A 371 13.85 5.64 -11.89
CA LEU A 371 12.80 6.45 -11.27
C LEU A 371 12.74 7.84 -11.91
N LEU A 372 13.88 8.53 -12.06
CA LEU A 372 13.90 9.85 -12.70
C LEU A 372 13.37 9.81 -14.14
N GLU A 373 13.70 8.79 -14.94
CA GLU A 373 13.12 8.62 -16.28
C GLU A 373 11.59 8.46 -16.23
N GLN A 374 11.07 7.70 -15.26
CA GLN A 374 9.62 7.50 -15.11
C GLN A 374 8.89 8.76 -14.58
N LEU A 375 9.51 9.59 -13.74
CA LEU A 375 8.93 10.86 -13.28
C LEU A 375 8.72 11.85 -14.43
N HIS A 376 9.67 11.92 -15.37
CA HIS A 376 9.52 12.73 -16.58
C HIS A 376 8.38 12.22 -17.47
N LEU A 377 8.33 10.91 -17.74
CA LEU A 377 7.26 10.27 -18.51
C LEU A 377 5.89 10.38 -17.83
N LEU A 378 5.83 10.46 -16.50
CA LEU A 378 4.58 10.69 -15.78
C LEU A 378 4.00 12.09 -16.00
N ALA A 379 4.84 13.12 -16.14
CA ALA A 379 4.36 14.43 -16.55
C ALA A 379 3.76 14.41 -17.98
N GLU A 380 4.36 13.65 -18.91
CA GLU A 380 3.78 13.42 -20.24
C GLU A 380 2.43 12.70 -20.14
N PHE A 381 2.30 11.68 -19.27
CA PHE A 381 1.05 10.95 -19.06
C PHE A 381 -0.07 11.86 -18.52
N VAL A 382 0.22 12.68 -17.51
CA VAL A 382 -0.74 13.65 -16.95
C VAL A 382 -1.20 14.66 -18.00
N ALA A 383 -0.28 15.16 -18.83
CA ALA A 383 -0.60 16.06 -19.95
C ALA A 383 -1.45 15.36 -21.03
N ALA A 384 -1.15 14.10 -21.35
CA ALA A 384 -1.93 13.29 -22.29
C ALA A 384 -3.35 12.97 -21.76
N CYS A 385 -3.53 12.85 -20.44
CA CYS A 385 -4.84 12.78 -19.80
C CYS A 385 -5.64 14.09 -19.89
N GLY A 386 -5.02 15.21 -20.30
CA GLY A 386 -5.67 16.54 -20.37
C GLY A 386 -5.60 17.33 -19.06
N PHE A 387 -4.75 16.90 -18.12
CA PHE A 387 -4.58 17.49 -16.79
C PHE A 387 -3.32 18.37 -16.73
N GLN A 388 -3.19 19.18 -15.67
CA GLN A 388 -2.07 20.11 -15.53
C GLN A 388 -0.98 19.55 -14.62
N ASN A 389 0.27 19.65 -15.08
CA ASN A 389 1.45 19.52 -14.23
C ASN A 389 1.83 20.88 -13.64
N VAL A 390 2.38 20.91 -12.43
CA VAL A 390 3.04 22.09 -11.86
C VAL A 390 4.38 21.71 -11.22
N LYS A 391 5.41 22.50 -11.57
CA LYS A 391 6.80 22.37 -11.14
C LYS A 391 7.50 23.70 -11.39
N GLY A 392 8.37 24.14 -10.47
CA GLY A 392 9.10 25.40 -10.58
C GLY A 392 10.31 25.44 -9.65
N PRO A 393 11.45 26.01 -10.11
CA PRO A 393 12.71 25.98 -9.35
C PRO A 393 12.56 26.70 -8.01
N GLY A 394 13.28 26.21 -7.00
CA GLY A 394 13.27 26.75 -5.64
C GLY A 394 12.16 26.20 -4.74
N PHE A 395 11.25 25.36 -5.26
CA PHE A 395 10.07 24.86 -4.55
C PHE A 395 9.86 23.35 -4.73
N GLU A 396 9.21 22.74 -3.75
CA GLU A 396 8.78 21.33 -3.75
C GLU A 396 7.31 21.18 -4.17
N ALA A 397 6.89 19.96 -4.47
CA ALA A 397 5.52 19.59 -4.84
C ALA A 397 4.50 20.12 -3.81
N ASP A 398 4.81 19.95 -2.53
CA ASP A 398 4.02 20.39 -1.37
C ASP A 398 3.69 21.89 -1.37
N ASP A 399 4.60 22.74 -1.80
CA ASP A 399 4.36 24.18 -1.89
C ASP A 399 3.26 24.47 -2.93
N PHE A 400 3.26 23.73 -4.04
CA PHE A 400 2.21 23.82 -5.05
C PHE A 400 0.89 23.19 -4.57
N LEU A 401 0.91 22.13 -3.75
CA LEU A 401 -0.30 21.61 -3.07
C LEU A 401 -0.93 22.71 -2.19
N ALA A 402 -0.10 23.34 -1.36
CA ALA A 402 -0.48 24.37 -0.41
C ALA A 402 -1.00 25.65 -1.07
N ALA A 403 -0.35 26.10 -2.13
CA ALA A 403 -0.80 27.24 -2.92
C ALA A 403 -2.08 26.92 -3.71
N ALA A 404 -2.19 25.74 -4.32
CA ALA A 404 -3.39 25.35 -5.07
C ALA A 404 -4.62 25.28 -4.16
N ALA A 405 -4.46 24.74 -2.95
CA ALA A 405 -5.50 24.74 -1.93
C ALA A 405 -5.91 26.17 -1.56
N ALA A 406 -4.95 27.03 -1.23
CA ALA A 406 -5.22 28.43 -0.88
C ALA A 406 -5.91 29.22 -2.01
N ALA A 407 -5.55 28.96 -3.27
CA ALA A 407 -6.17 29.59 -4.44
C ALA A 407 -7.62 29.13 -4.67
N GLU A 408 -7.92 27.85 -4.45
CA GLU A 408 -9.26 27.29 -4.56
C GLU A 408 -10.18 27.75 -3.41
N GLU A 409 -9.67 27.74 -2.17
CA GLU A 409 -10.35 28.26 -0.98
C GLU A 409 -10.71 29.74 -1.15
N LYS A 410 -9.78 30.56 -1.66
CA LYS A 410 -9.98 31.99 -1.97
C LYS A 410 -11.10 32.25 -2.99
N ARG A 411 -11.42 31.28 -3.86
CA ARG A 411 -12.58 31.34 -4.78
C ARG A 411 -13.84 30.63 -4.28
N GLY A 412 -13.85 30.19 -3.02
CA GLY A 412 -14.99 29.50 -2.39
C GLY A 412 -15.21 28.08 -2.89
N GLY A 413 -14.18 27.44 -3.43
CA GLY A 413 -14.23 26.05 -3.90
C GLY A 413 -14.10 25.02 -2.78
N ARG A 414 -13.80 23.79 -3.19
CA ARG A 414 -13.38 22.66 -2.34
C ARG A 414 -12.17 21.98 -2.98
N VAL A 415 -11.28 21.45 -2.16
CA VAL A 415 -10.00 20.87 -2.55
C VAL A 415 -9.93 19.45 -2.00
N LEU A 416 -9.43 18.54 -2.83
CA LEU A 416 -8.96 17.23 -2.42
C LEU A 416 -7.46 17.19 -2.70
N ILE A 417 -6.64 17.02 -1.67
CA ILE A 417 -5.18 16.87 -1.82
C ILE A 417 -4.86 15.39 -1.64
N ALA A 418 -4.55 14.69 -2.71
CA ALA A 418 -4.02 13.34 -2.62
C ALA A 418 -2.50 13.41 -2.41
N SER A 419 -2.03 12.96 -1.25
CA SER A 419 -0.60 12.83 -0.93
C SER A 419 -0.38 11.68 0.04
N GLY A 420 0.78 11.04 -0.07
CA GLY A 420 1.27 10.07 0.91
C GLY A 420 1.98 10.69 2.10
N ASP A 421 2.26 12.00 2.07
CA ASP A 421 2.95 12.71 3.13
C ASP A 421 1.97 13.25 4.19
N ARG A 422 2.44 13.26 5.44
CA ARG A 422 1.69 13.67 6.63
C ARG A 422 1.81 15.16 6.92
N ASP A 423 2.82 15.84 6.38
CA ASP A 423 2.99 17.28 6.59
C ASP A 423 1.92 18.06 5.83
N THR A 424 1.33 17.47 4.77
CA THR A 424 0.12 17.99 4.08
C THR A 424 -1.09 18.13 5.01
N PHE A 425 -1.09 17.49 6.19
CA PHE A 425 -2.17 17.66 7.18
C PHE A 425 -2.26 19.11 7.69
N GLN A 426 -1.21 19.92 7.53
CA GLN A 426 -1.25 21.37 7.79
C GLN A 426 -2.21 22.15 6.86
N LEU A 427 -2.64 21.53 5.74
CA LEU A 427 -3.53 22.11 4.75
C LEU A 427 -5.01 21.76 5.00
N ALA A 428 -5.31 20.85 5.92
CA ALA A 428 -6.67 20.40 6.19
C ALA A 428 -7.57 21.53 6.73
N SER A 429 -8.77 21.68 6.15
CA SER A 429 -9.73 22.74 6.48
C SER A 429 -11.17 22.30 6.23
N ASP A 430 -12.15 23.17 6.50
CA ASP A 430 -13.57 22.95 6.13
C ASP A 430 -13.79 22.85 4.61
N ARG A 431 -12.78 23.19 3.81
CA ARG A 431 -12.81 23.20 2.33
C ARG A 431 -11.74 22.30 1.70
N THR A 432 -10.71 21.94 2.43
CA THR A 432 -9.57 21.14 1.97
C THR A 432 -9.50 19.84 2.75
N THR A 433 -9.74 18.73 2.07
CA THR A 433 -9.60 17.37 2.62
C THR A 433 -8.37 16.70 2.04
N ILE A 434 -7.52 16.11 2.87
CA ILE A 434 -6.41 15.28 2.39
C ILE A 434 -6.94 13.87 2.11
N LEU A 435 -6.62 13.32 0.96
CA LEU A 435 -6.86 11.93 0.56
C LEU A 435 -5.57 11.13 0.81
N TYR A 436 -5.38 10.72 2.06
CA TYR A 436 -4.18 10.03 2.52
C TYR A 436 -4.30 8.51 2.29
N PRO A 437 -3.34 7.84 1.63
CA PRO A 437 -3.37 6.41 1.42
C PRO A 437 -3.18 5.65 2.73
N VAL A 438 -4.14 4.78 3.07
CA VAL A 438 -4.07 3.90 4.27
C VAL A 438 -3.84 2.45 3.88
N ARG A 439 -4.39 2.06 2.72
CA ARG A 439 -4.31 0.72 2.14
C ARG A 439 -4.37 0.88 0.63
N ALA A 440 -3.77 -0.02 -0.13
CA ALA A 440 -3.91 0.03 -1.57
C ALA A 440 -5.38 -0.08 -2.03
N GLY A 441 -5.86 0.99 -2.67
CA GLY A 441 -7.26 1.18 -3.06
C GLY A 441 -8.02 2.19 -2.18
N GLU A 442 -7.69 2.29 -0.89
CA GLU A 442 -8.40 3.10 0.10
C GLU A 442 -7.66 4.40 0.45
N MET A 443 -8.38 5.53 0.36
CA MET A 443 -7.90 6.84 0.82
C MET A 443 -8.72 7.28 2.03
N ALA A 444 -8.07 7.56 3.16
CA ALA A 444 -8.72 8.24 4.27
C ALA A 444 -8.93 9.72 3.93
N ARG A 445 -10.11 10.23 4.29
CA ARG A 445 -10.44 11.67 4.22
C ARG A 445 -10.02 12.34 5.53
N ILE A 446 -8.88 13.02 5.51
CA ILE A 446 -8.35 13.77 6.66
C ILE A 446 -8.81 15.22 6.57
N GLY A 447 -9.70 15.62 7.48
CA GLY A 447 -10.05 17.02 7.77
C GLY A 447 -9.55 17.43 9.17
N PRO A 448 -9.86 18.65 9.63
CA PRO A 448 -9.38 19.17 10.92
C PRO A 448 -9.67 18.27 12.13
N ALA A 449 -10.83 17.59 12.14
CA ALA A 449 -11.18 16.64 13.20
C ALA A 449 -10.25 15.42 13.25
N GLN A 450 -9.85 14.89 12.08
CA GLN A 450 -8.92 13.76 11.99
C GLN A 450 -7.49 14.16 12.36
N VAL A 451 -7.06 15.39 12.05
CA VAL A 451 -5.75 15.91 12.50
C VAL A 451 -5.71 16.03 14.01
N ARG A 452 -6.72 16.67 14.63
CA ARG A 452 -6.84 16.76 16.10
C ARG A 452 -6.89 15.38 16.76
N ALA A 453 -7.65 14.43 16.22
CA ALA A 453 -7.73 13.07 16.74
C ALA A 453 -6.41 12.27 16.61
N ARG A 454 -5.53 12.61 15.64
CA ARG A 454 -4.27 11.90 15.41
C ARG A 454 -3.08 12.51 16.17
N TYR A 455 -3.03 13.83 16.31
CA TYR A 455 -1.87 14.55 16.86
C TYR A 455 -2.16 15.39 18.11
N GLY A 456 -3.41 15.57 18.51
CA GLY A 456 -3.79 16.45 19.62
C GLY A 456 -3.64 17.95 19.32
N VAL A 457 -3.43 18.32 18.05
CA VAL A 457 -3.23 19.71 17.59
C VAL A 457 -4.08 20.02 16.37
N ASP A 458 -4.36 21.30 16.13
CA ASP A 458 -5.06 21.76 14.93
C ASP A 458 -4.16 21.75 13.67
N PRO A 459 -4.72 21.68 12.45
CA PRO A 459 -3.96 21.75 11.19
C PRO A 459 -2.96 22.92 11.14
N GLY A 460 -3.36 24.12 11.57
CA GLY A 460 -2.48 25.29 11.60
C GLY A 460 -1.30 25.20 12.58
N GLN A 461 -1.31 24.24 13.50
CA GLN A 461 -0.24 23.96 14.47
C GLN A 461 0.67 22.80 14.02
N VAL A 462 0.40 22.14 12.90
CA VAL A 462 1.21 20.99 12.42
C VAL A 462 2.69 21.37 12.21
N PRO A 463 3.06 22.52 11.60
CA PRO A 463 4.46 22.94 11.48
C PRO A 463 5.13 23.20 12.85
N ASP A 464 4.39 23.77 13.81
CA ASP A 464 4.86 23.98 15.19
C ASP A 464 5.11 22.63 15.90
N PHE A 465 4.23 21.65 15.66
CA PHE A 465 4.29 20.28 16.20
C PHE A 465 5.48 19.49 15.61
N ILE A 466 5.74 19.64 14.31
CA ILE A 466 6.93 19.08 13.64
C ILE A 466 8.21 19.72 14.19
N ALA A 467 8.24 21.05 14.31
CA ALA A 467 9.39 21.78 14.86
C ALA A 467 9.74 21.39 16.30
N LEU A 468 8.73 21.09 17.13
CA LEU A 468 8.92 20.62 18.50
C LEU A 468 9.31 19.13 18.58
N ARG A 469 8.65 18.24 17.81
CA ARG A 469 8.87 16.78 17.88
C ARG A 469 10.09 16.29 17.07
N GLY A 470 10.56 17.12 16.13
CA GLY A 470 11.52 16.73 15.08
C GLY A 470 10.90 15.88 13.97
N ASP A 471 11.58 15.76 12.83
CA ASP A 471 11.29 14.70 11.86
C ASP A 471 12.57 14.08 11.28
N PRO A 472 12.81 12.77 11.49
CA PRO A 472 13.94 12.05 10.91
C PRO A 472 13.95 11.99 9.37
N SER A 473 12.81 12.09 8.67
CA SER A 473 12.76 11.98 7.20
C SER A 473 13.52 13.14 6.53
N ASP A 474 13.32 14.34 7.06
CA ASP A 474 13.86 15.62 6.61
C ASP A 474 15.04 16.10 7.45
N LYS A 475 15.43 15.30 8.44
CA LYS A 475 16.53 15.53 9.41
C LYS A 475 16.35 16.77 10.30
N LEU A 476 15.11 17.08 10.68
CA LEU A 476 14.78 18.10 11.67
C LEU A 476 14.97 17.50 13.09
N PRO A 477 15.93 17.95 13.92
CA PRO A 477 16.21 17.33 15.22
C PRO A 477 15.11 17.50 16.29
N GLY A 478 14.29 18.54 16.17
CA GLY A 478 13.27 18.87 17.17
C GLY A 478 13.83 19.49 18.46
N ALA A 479 13.00 19.53 19.51
CA ALA A 479 13.40 19.95 20.85
C ALA A 479 13.88 18.73 21.69
N PRO A 480 15.05 18.76 22.34
CA PRO A 480 15.57 17.64 23.11
C PRO A 480 14.59 17.14 24.18
N GLY A 481 14.30 15.84 24.16
CA GLY A 481 13.35 15.18 25.07
C GLY A 481 11.87 15.38 24.73
N VAL A 482 11.52 16.09 23.65
CA VAL A 482 10.13 16.34 23.25
C VAL A 482 9.68 15.35 22.18
N GLY A 483 9.06 14.24 22.60
CA GLY A 483 8.31 13.37 21.69
C GLY A 483 6.97 13.99 21.27
N ALA A 484 6.27 13.35 20.32
CA ALA A 484 5.00 13.83 19.77
C ALA A 484 3.95 14.24 20.85
N THR A 485 3.75 13.42 21.88
CA THR A 485 2.84 13.75 23.00
C THR A 485 3.27 15.02 23.74
N GLY A 486 4.58 15.22 23.94
CA GLY A 486 5.12 16.43 24.57
C GLY A 486 4.91 17.67 23.70
N ALA A 487 5.11 17.55 22.39
CA ALA A 487 4.83 18.64 21.44
C ALA A 487 3.34 19.01 21.46
N ALA A 488 2.44 18.02 21.48
CA ALA A 488 0.99 18.24 21.58
C ALA A 488 0.60 18.97 22.87
N THR A 489 1.04 18.49 24.05
CA THR A 489 0.73 19.12 25.34
C THR A 489 1.32 20.54 25.48
N LEU A 490 2.45 20.84 24.84
CA LEU A 490 2.97 22.21 24.76
C LEU A 490 2.06 23.11 23.91
N LEU A 491 1.60 22.64 22.76
CA LEU A 491 0.75 23.40 21.85
C LEU A 491 -0.71 23.52 22.32
N GLU A 492 -1.19 22.55 23.11
CA GLU A 492 -2.43 22.64 23.88
C GLU A 492 -2.33 23.74 24.97
N ARG A 493 -1.22 23.77 25.71
CA ARG A 493 -1.00 24.74 26.81
C ARG A 493 -0.73 26.17 26.33
N TYR A 494 0.07 26.34 25.28
CA TYR A 494 0.57 27.65 24.84
C TYR A 494 0.00 28.10 23.49
N GLY A 495 -0.71 27.25 22.75
CA GLY A 495 -1.33 27.58 21.46
C GLY A 495 -0.37 27.64 20.25
N SER A 496 0.91 27.92 20.44
CA SER A 496 1.92 27.99 19.37
C SER A 496 3.35 27.77 19.87
N LEU A 497 4.29 27.54 18.94
CA LEU A 497 5.73 27.53 19.22
C LEU A 497 6.18 28.89 19.78
N GLU A 498 5.77 30.01 19.16
CA GLU A 498 6.20 31.34 19.61
C GLU A 498 5.77 31.65 21.05
N ALA A 499 4.54 31.28 21.42
CA ALA A 499 4.07 31.40 22.80
C ALA A 499 4.79 30.42 23.75
N THR A 500 5.16 29.23 23.27
CA THR A 500 5.98 28.25 24.03
C THR A 500 7.37 28.81 24.32
N LEU A 501 8.02 29.45 23.33
CA LEU A 501 9.32 30.11 23.47
C LEU A 501 9.22 31.36 24.38
N ALA A 502 8.20 32.18 24.20
CA ALA A 502 7.94 33.36 25.04
C ALA A 502 7.67 32.99 26.52
N ALA A 503 7.12 31.80 26.78
CA ALA A 503 6.99 31.22 28.12
C ALA A 503 8.30 30.64 28.70
N GLY A 504 9.47 30.99 28.12
CA GLY A 504 10.78 30.61 28.61
C GLY A 504 11.17 29.15 28.36
N ARG A 505 10.49 28.44 27.45
CA ARG A 505 10.85 27.07 27.08
C ARG A 505 11.93 27.07 25.99
N PHE A 506 12.88 26.15 26.10
CA PHE A 506 13.94 25.91 25.11
C PHE A 506 14.77 27.14 24.67
N PRO A 507 15.13 28.09 25.56
CA PRO A 507 15.75 29.36 25.15
C PRO A 507 17.08 29.18 24.39
N ALA A 508 17.86 28.16 24.72
CA ALA A 508 19.15 27.85 24.07
C ALA A 508 19.03 27.37 22.61
N ILE A 509 17.82 27.03 22.13
CA ILE A 509 17.57 26.53 20.77
C ILE A 509 16.37 27.22 20.09
N ALA A 510 15.93 28.38 20.61
CA ALA A 510 14.74 29.07 20.13
C ALA A 510 14.78 29.36 18.61
N GLU A 511 15.91 29.86 18.11
CA GLU A 511 16.12 30.12 16.68
C GLU A 511 16.19 28.83 15.85
N SER A 512 16.71 27.73 16.40
CA SER A 512 16.71 26.43 15.73
C SER A 512 15.29 25.88 15.57
N LEU A 513 14.44 26.01 16.59
CA LEU A 513 13.04 25.62 16.52
C LEU A 513 12.23 26.51 15.55
N ARG A 514 12.53 27.82 15.50
CA ARG A 514 11.98 28.74 14.49
C ARG A 514 12.38 28.36 13.07
N LEU A 515 13.65 27.99 12.87
CA LEU A 515 14.13 27.46 11.59
C LEU A 515 13.38 26.17 11.22
N TYR A 516 13.33 25.16 12.09
CA TYR A 516 12.65 23.88 11.80
C TYR A 516 11.16 24.10 11.46
N ARG A 517 10.48 25.03 12.15
CA ARG A 517 9.11 25.45 11.84
C ARG A 517 8.98 26.06 10.45
N SER A 518 9.92 26.92 10.05
CA SER A 518 9.94 27.55 8.73
C SER A 518 10.17 26.55 7.60
N ILE A 519 10.97 25.50 7.85
CA ILE A 519 11.20 24.38 6.92
C ILE A 519 9.92 23.53 6.80
N ALA A 520 9.31 23.13 7.92
CA ALA A 520 8.07 22.33 7.94
C ALA A 520 6.80 23.09 7.47
N THR A 521 6.90 24.40 7.19
CA THR A 521 5.78 25.20 6.68
C THR A 521 5.75 25.17 5.15
N MET A 522 4.60 24.83 4.58
CA MET A 522 4.37 24.82 3.13
C MET A 522 4.04 26.21 2.58
N ASN A 523 4.66 26.59 1.47
CA ASN A 523 4.54 27.92 0.89
C ASN A 523 3.25 28.10 0.07
N ARG A 524 2.17 28.50 0.76
CA ARG A 524 0.83 28.81 0.21
C ARG A 524 0.79 29.98 -0.81
N ARG A 525 1.92 30.44 -1.36
CA ARG A 525 2.03 31.62 -2.26
C ARG A 525 2.82 31.37 -3.55
N VAL A 526 3.29 30.16 -3.82
CA VAL A 526 4.06 29.85 -5.05
C VAL A 526 3.25 30.08 -6.34
N PRO A 527 3.90 30.38 -7.49
CA PRO A 527 3.19 30.61 -8.76
C PRO A 527 2.52 29.35 -9.30
N LEU A 528 1.24 29.46 -9.70
CA LEU A 528 0.43 28.35 -10.21
C LEU A 528 -0.01 28.55 -11.68
N PRO A 529 -0.28 27.45 -12.41
CA PRO A 529 -0.99 27.50 -13.69
C PRO A 529 -2.49 27.79 -13.51
N SER A 530 -3.23 27.90 -14.62
CA SER A 530 -4.63 28.32 -14.61
C SER A 530 -5.59 27.19 -14.19
N LEU A 531 -6.05 27.21 -12.94
CA LEU A 531 -6.98 26.25 -12.32
C LEU A 531 -8.43 26.34 -12.85
N ARG A 532 -8.60 26.49 -14.17
CA ARG A 532 -9.88 26.44 -14.90
C ARG A 532 -10.45 25.02 -14.94
N SER A 533 -11.70 24.88 -15.35
CA SER A 533 -12.29 23.57 -15.67
C SER A 533 -11.44 22.86 -16.73
N GLN A 534 -11.25 21.56 -16.56
CA GLN A 534 -10.60 20.70 -17.55
C GLN A 534 -11.62 19.71 -18.12
N LYS A 535 -11.33 19.16 -19.30
CA LYS A 535 -11.99 17.95 -19.82
C LYS A 535 -10.87 16.94 -20.12
N PRO A 536 -10.97 15.67 -19.69
CA PRO A 536 -9.94 14.70 -20.00
C PRO A 536 -9.78 14.47 -21.50
N THR A 537 -8.57 14.14 -21.93
CA THR A 537 -8.27 13.73 -23.31
C THR A 537 -7.84 12.27 -23.37
N TRP A 538 -8.65 11.37 -22.79
CA TRP A 538 -8.33 9.95 -22.62
C TRP A 538 -7.78 9.28 -23.89
N HIS A 539 -8.34 9.57 -25.07
CA HIS A 539 -7.83 9.08 -26.36
C HIS A 539 -6.33 9.35 -26.60
N LYS A 540 -5.77 10.46 -26.10
CA LYS A 540 -4.33 10.76 -26.17
C LYS A 540 -3.53 9.94 -25.16
N ALA A 541 -4.04 9.81 -23.93
CA ALA A 541 -3.44 8.94 -22.92
C ALA A 541 -3.43 7.47 -23.38
N THR A 542 -4.50 7.01 -24.03
CA THR A 542 -4.60 5.69 -24.66
C THR A 542 -3.53 5.50 -25.73
N ALA A 543 -3.35 6.49 -26.63
CA ALA A 543 -2.33 6.44 -27.66
C ALA A 543 -0.91 6.35 -27.07
N LEU A 544 -0.61 7.14 -26.02
CA LEU A 544 0.66 7.11 -25.31
C LEU A 544 0.90 5.78 -24.57
N ALA A 545 -0.12 5.25 -23.88
CA ALA A 545 -0.06 3.94 -23.24
C ALA A 545 0.13 2.79 -24.24
N ARG A 546 -0.44 2.89 -25.45
CA ARG A 546 -0.21 1.96 -26.58
C ARG A 546 1.23 2.04 -27.08
N GLN A 547 1.81 3.23 -27.23
CA GLN A 547 3.24 3.41 -27.58
C GLN A 547 4.17 2.80 -26.53
N TRP A 548 3.82 2.89 -25.24
CA TRP A 548 4.56 2.25 -24.15
C TRP A 548 4.28 0.74 -24.00
N GLN A 549 3.39 0.15 -24.80
CA GLN A 549 2.97 -1.27 -24.73
C GLN A 549 2.32 -1.67 -23.39
N LEU A 550 1.77 -0.71 -22.64
CA LEU A 550 1.13 -0.94 -21.34
C LEU A 550 -0.34 -1.37 -21.50
N ASN A 551 -0.57 -2.53 -22.12
CA ASN A 551 -1.89 -2.99 -22.58
C ASN A 551 -2.99 -2.99 -21.49
N GLN A 552 -2.66 -3.28 -20.23
CA GLN A 552 -3.63 -3.19 -19.12
C GLN A 552 -3.99 -1.75 -18.72
N LEU A 553 -3.14 -0.76 -19.02
CA LEU A 553 -3.47 0.67 -18.87
C LEU A 553 -4.33 1.16 -20.06
N VAL A 554 -4.04 0.67 -21.28
CA VAL A 554 -4.81 0.98 -22.50
C VAL A 554 -6.29 0.67 -22.32
N GLY A 555 -6.66 -0.55 -21.92
CA GLY A 555 -8.07 -0.93 -21.77
C GLY A 555 -8.86 -0.06 -20.79
N ARG A 556 -8.25 0.32 -19.66
CA ARG A 556 -8.91 1.16 -18.63
C ARG A 556 -9.02 2.63 -19.03
N LEU A 557 -8.17 3.11 -19.95
CA LEU A 557 -8.32 4.42 -20.59
C LEU A 557 -9.38 4.40 -21.70
N GLU A 558 -9.57 3.24 -22.34
CA GLU A 558 -10.64 3.02 -23.34
C GLU A 558 -12.01 2.88 -22.66
N GLU A 559 -12.11 2.22 -21.51
CA GLU A 559 -13.28 2.24 -20.62
C GLU A 559 -13.67 3.68 -20.26
N LEU A 560 -12.72 4.48 -19.78
CA LEU A 560 -12.94 5.90 -19.41
C LEU A 560 -13.20 6.83 -20.61
N ALA A 561 -12.85 6.42 -21.83
CA ALA A 561 -13.17 7.16 -23.06
C ALA A 561 -14.56 6.80 -23.63
N SER A 562 -15.23 5.77 -23.09
CA SER A 562 -16.50 5.22 -23.59
C SER A 562 -17.72 5.57 -22.72
N GLY A 563 -17.53 6.37 -21.66
CA GLY A 563 -18.56 6.85 -20.75
C GLY A 563 -18.40 8.33 -20.41
#